data_AF-A0A1X7V2U0-F1
#
_entry.id   AF-A0A1X7V2U0-F1
#
_cell.length_a   1.000
_cell.length_b   1.000
_cell.length_c   1.000
_cell.angle_alpha   90.00
_cell.angle_beta   90.00
_cell.angle_gamma   90.00
#
_symmetry.space_group_name_H-M   'P 1'
#
loop_
_entity.id
_entity.type
_entity.pdbx_description
1 polymer ?
#
loop_
_entity_poly.entity_id
_entity_poly.type
_entity_poly.pdbx_seq_one_letter_code
_entity_poly.pdbx_strand_id
1 'polypeptide(L)'
;MLAPIRGTNQYWFHVKGEVKAMIAEYGSPTLFLTLSCAEYNFADIAQCLRKVNNAPHSYSISRLCTEDPVSISRQFSYKFKDFFNKVILQTGVQGKVEQYYVKKEYQMRVEPHYHILLWIENARYRSSRRSLFFHTR
;
A
#
# COMPACT_ATOMS: atom_id res chain seq x y z
N MET A 1 18.12 0.32 22.92
CA MET A 1 17.17 -0.47 22.12
C MET A 1 16.99 0.20 20.76
N LEU A 2 17.43 -0.41 19.66
CA LEU A 2 17.28 0.15 18.29
C LEU A 2 16.08 -0.44 17.54
N ALA A 3 15.37 -1.40 18.13
CA ALA A 3 14.14 -2.00 17.57
C ALA A 3 13.09 -1.00 17.04
N PRO A 4 12.82 0.16 17.67
CA PRO A 4 11.87 1.13 17.11
C PRO A 4 12.44 1.96 15.95
N ILE A 5 13.75 1.95 15.72
CA ILE A 5 14.41 2.75 14.68
C ILE A 5 14.36 1.98 13.36
N ARG A 6 13.51 2.46 12.44
CA ARG A 6 13.36 1.89 11.09
C ARG A 6 14.72 1.85 10.38
N GLY A 7 14.95 0.77 9.61
CA GLY A 7 16.18 0.58 8.84
C GLY A 7 17.31 -0.10 9.60
N THR A 8 17.23 -0.24 10.93
CA THR A 8 18.25 -0.97 11.71
C THR A 8 18.07 -2.49 11.60
N ASN A 9 19.15 -3.24 11.82
CA ASN A 9 19.08 -4.71 11.84
C ASN A 9 18.10 -5.24 12.90
N GLN A 10 18.01 -4.56 14.06
CA GLN A 10 17.10 -4.95 15.14
C GLN A 10 15.64 -4.74 14.74
N TYR A 11 15.33 -3.63 14.06
CA TYR A 11 14.01 -3.39 13.48
C TYR A 11 13.65 -4.48 12.46
N TRP A 12 14.55 -4.78 11.52
CA TRP A 12 14.30 -5.80 10.50
C TRP A 12 14.17 -7.21 11.08
N PHE A 13 14.92 -7.53 12.13
CA PHE A 13 14.78 -8.80 12.85
C PHE A 13 13.38 -8.93 13.46
N HIS A 14 12.89 -7.88 14.11
CA HIS A 14 11.53 -7.85 14.69
C HIS A 14 10.45 -8.02 13.61
N VAL A 15 10.47 -7.17 12.58
CA VAL A 15 9.49 -7.20 11.48
C VAL A 15 9.48 -8.56 10.77
N LYS A 16 10.66 -9.14 10.53
CA LYS A 16 10.77 -10.49 9.95
C LYS A 16 10.22 -11.56 10.90
N GLY A 17 10.43 -11.40 12.20
CA GLY A 17 9.88 -12.26 13.25
C GLY A 17 8.35 -12.25 13.24
N GLU A 18 7.72 -11.07 13.16
CA GLU A 18 6.26 -10.93 13.09
C GLU A 18 5.68 -11.66 11.88
N VAL A 19 6.23 -11.42 10.68
CA VAL A 19 5.75 -12.09 9.46
C VAL A 19 5.93 -13.60 9.54
N LYS A 20 7.05 -14.07 10.11
CA LYS A 20 7.27 -15.51 10.34
C LYS A 20 6.27 -16.10 11.33
N ALA A 21 5.95 -15.39 12.41
CA ALA A 21 4.97 -15.83 13.40
C ALA A 21 3.58 -15.95 12.76
N MET A 22 3.16 -14.95 11.97
CA MET A 22 1.91 -15.01 11.22
C MET A 22 1.87 -16.19 10.25
N ILE A 23 2.96 -16.48 9.53
CA ILE A 23 3.03 -17.64 8.63
C ILE A 23 2.97 -18.97 9.41
N ALA A 24 3.58 -19.03 10.60
CA ALA A 24 3.55 -20.22 11.44
C ALA A 24 2.14 -20.48 12.02
N GLU A 25 1.42 -19.42 12.39
CA GLU A 25 0.08 -19.49 12.99
C GLU A 25 -1.02 -19.72 11.94
N TYR A 26 -1.03 -18.91 10.86
CA TYR A 26 -2.10 -18.91 9.86
C TYR A 26 -1.75 -19.67 8.57
N GLY A 27 -0.53 -20.20 8.46
CA GLY A 27 -0.02 -20.87 7.26
C GLY A 27 0.43 -19.89 6.17
N SER A 28 0.61 -20.37 4.94
CA SER A 28 1.02 -19.52 3.83
C SER A 28 -0.08 -18.49 3.48
N PRO A 29 0.27 -17.22 3.22
CA PRO A 29 -0.69 -16.21 2.80
C PRO A 29 -1.37 -16.64 1.50
N THR A 30 -2.67 -16.36 1.39
CA THR A 30 -3.50 -16.69 0.23
C THR A 30 -3.16 -15.79 -0.96
N LEU A 31 -3.00 -14.48 -0.71
CA LEU A 31 -2.68 -13.49 -1.73
C LEU A 31 -1.52 -12.60 -1.27
N PHE A 32 -0.71 -12.21 -2.24
CA PHE A 32 0.27 -11.14 -2.11
C PHE A 32 -0.09 -10.03 -3.10
N LEU A 33 -0.23 -8.80 -2.60
CA LEU A 33 -0.55 -7.62 -3.40
C LEU A 33 0.54 -6.57 -3.23
N THR A 34 0.86 -5.88 -4.32
CA THR A 34 1.68 -4.67 -4.28
C THR A 34 0.88 -3.53 -4.91
N LEU A 35 0.64 -2.46 -4.15
CA LEU A 35 -0.04 -1.26 -4.61
C LEU A 35 0.96 -0.11 -4.68
N SER A 36 1.09 0.50 -5.85
CA SER A 36 1.94 1.65 -6.12
C SER A 36 1.10 2.87 -6.50
N CYS A 37 1.67 4.05 -6.32
CA CYS A 37 1.05 5.30 -6.75
C CYS A 37 1.17 5.45 -8.27
N ALA A 38 0.05 5.69 -8.97
CA ALA A 38 0.05 6.10 -10.37
C ALA A 38 -0.31 7.59 -10.48
N GLU A 39 0.43 8.42 -9.76
CA GLU A 39 0.14 9.85 -9.50
C GLU A 39 -0.15 10.70 -10.74
N TYR A 40 0.45 10.36 -11.89
CA TYR A 40 0.33 11.12 -13.12
C TYR A 40 -1.05 11.04 -13.79
N ASN A 41 -1.88 10.06 -13.42
CA ASN A 41 -3.18 9.82 -14.07
C ASN A 41 -4.38 10.33 -13.27
N PHE A 42 -4.18 10.88 -12.05
CA PHE A 42 -5.30 11.29 -11.20
C PHE A 42 -5.63 12.77 -11.35
N ALA A 43 -6.62 13.08 -12.19
CA ALA A 43 -7.15 14.44 -12.32
C ALA A 43 -7.57 15.06 -10.97
N ASP A 44 -8.10 14.23 -10.05
CA ASP A 44 -8.48 14.64 -8.69
C ASP A 44 -7.29 15.15 -7.85
N ILE A 45 -6.11 14.53 -8.00
CA ILE A 45 -4.90 14.93 -7.28
C ILE A 45 -4.42 16.28 -7.81
N ALA A 46 -4.42 16.46 -9.13
CA ALA A 46 -4.07 17.74 -9.74
C ALA A 46 -5.00 18.88 -9.29
N GLN A 47 -6.30 18.63 -9.16
CA GLN A 47 -7.24 19.62 -8.62
C GLN A 47 -6.99 19.90 -7.12
N CYS A 48 -6.72 18.86 -6.33
CA CYS A 48 -6.39 19.00 -4.91
C CYS A 48 -5.13 19.85 -4.70
N LEU A 49 -4.03 19.51 -5.40
CA LEU A 49 -2.76 20.23 -5.30
C LEU A 49 -2.88 21.70 -5.73
N ARG A 50 -3.66 21.99 -6.79
CA ARG A 50 -3.91 23.37 -7.20
C ARG A 50 -4.63 24.18 -6.11
N LYS A 51 -5.62 23.59 -5.45
CA LYS A 51 -6.35 24.24 -4.35
C LYS A 51 -5.47 24.46 -3.12
N VAL A 52 -4.67 23.46 -2.74
CA VAL A 52 -3.80 23.53 -1.55
C VAL A 52 -2.67 24.53 -1.74
N ASN A 53 -2.04 24.53 -2.93
CA ASN A 53 -0.85 25.32 -3.20
C ASN A 53 -1.13 26.65 -3.93
N ASN A 54 -2.41 26.98 -4.18
CA ASN A 54 -2.83 28.10 -5.03
C ASN A 54 -2.08 28.12 -6.39
N ALA A 55 -1.84 26.94 -6.95
CA ALA A 55 -0.98 26.78 -8.12
C ALA A 55 -1.73 27.16 -9.42
N PRO A 56 -1.06 27.80 -10.39
CA PRO A 56 -1.67 28.19 -11.66
C PRO A 56 -2.23 26.99 -12.45
N HIS A 57 -3.31 27.20 -13.19
CA HIS A 57 -3.85 26.18 -14.10
C HIS A 57 -2.89 25.80 -15.23
N SER A 58 -1.92 26.67 -15.55
CA SER A 58 -0.87 26.41 -16.54
C SER A 58 0.15 25.35 -16.09
N TYR A 59 0.18 24.99 -14.80
CA TYR A 59 1.11 23.97 -14.31
C TYR A 59 0.66 22.57 -14.74
N SER A 60 1.60 21.81 -15.30
CA SER A 60 1.42 20.40 -15.60
C SER A 60 1.30 19.59 -14.31
N ILE A 61 0.65 18.43 -14.39
CA ILE A 61 0.50 17.51 -13.25
C ILE A 61 1.88 17.12 -12.71
N SER A 62 2.84 16.80 -13.59
CA SER A 62 4.21 16.46 -13.20
C SER A 62 4.89 17.55 -12.37
N ARG A 63 4.66 18.83 -12.72
CA ARG A 63 5.22 19.96 -11.97
C ARG A 63 4.56 20.10 -10.60
N LEU A 64 3.24 20.05 -10.55
CA LEU A 64 2.49 20.04 -9.28
C LEU A 64 2.96 18.91 -8.36
N CYS A 65 3.23 17.74 -8.95
CA CYS A 65 3.69 16.58 -8.20
C CYS A 65 5.10 16.75 -7.62
N THR A 66 5.98 17.42 -8.38
CA THR A 66 7.37 17.65 -7.94
C THR A 66 7.46 18.76 -6.90
N GLU A 67 6.60 19.77 -6.98
CA GLU A 67 6.59 20.90 -6.05
C GLU A 67 6.05 20.54 -4.66
N ASP A 68 5.10 19.59 -4.58
CA ASP A 68 4.52 19.15 -3.31
C ASP A 68 4.35 17.62 -3.22
N PRO A 69 5.46 16.87 -3.12
CA PRO A 69 5.43 15.41 -3.01
C PRO A 69 4.83 14.93 -1.68
N VAL A 70 4.79 15.79 -0.65
CA VAL A 70 4.24 15.47 0.67
C VAL A 70 2.73 15.33 0.59
N SER A 71 2.04 16.30 -0.02
CA SER A 71 0.59 16.25 -0.20
C SER A 71 0.16 15.06 -1.05
N ILE A 72 0.91 14.71 -2.09
CA ILE A 72 0.64 13.51 -2.89
C ILE A 72 0.76 12.25 -2.05
N SER A 73 1.86 12.10 -1.31
CA SER A 73 2.08 10.93 -0.45
C SER A 73 0.97 10.78 0.58
N ARG A 74 0.47 11.90 1.11
CA ARG A 74 -0.67 11.94 2.04
C ARG A 74 -1.98 11.55 1.36
N GLN A 75 -2.27 12.12 0.18
CA GLN A 75 -3.50 11.82 -0.56
C GLN A 75 -3.55 10.36 -1.01
N PHE A 76 -2.43 9.80 -1.47
CA PHE A 76 -2.31 8.39 -1.77
C PHE A 76 -2.50 7.52 -0.52
N SER A 77 -1.94 7.92 0.62
CA SER A 77 -2.17 7.19 1.88
C SER A 77 -3.66 7.15 2.27
N TYR A 78 -4.41 8.23 2.01
CA TYR A 78 -5.86 8.24 2.23
C TYR A 78 -6.61 7.32 1.25
N LYS A 79 -6.29 7.41 -0.05
CA LYS A 79 -6.89 6.52 -1.07
C LYS A 79 -6.58 5.05 -0.80
N PHE A 80 -5.35 4.74 -0.40
CA PHE A 80 -4.96 3.40 0.03
C PHE A 80 -5.80 2.94 1.21
N LYS A 81 -5.94 3.75 2.27
CA LYS A 81 -6.73 3.37 3.45
C LYS A 81 -8.20 3.13 3.08
N ASP A 82 -8.76 3.96 2.21
CA ASP A 82 -10.14 3.81 1.76
C ASP A 82 -10.34 2.54 0.93
N PHE A 83 -9.45 2.30 -0.04
CA PHE A 83 -9.42 1.09 -0.84
C PHE A 83 -9.25 -0.16 0.04
N PHE A 84 -8.29 -0.13 0.96
CA PHE A 84 -8.00 -1.26 1.83
C PHE A 84 -9.21 -1.60 2.72
N ASN A 85 -9.81 -0.61 3.36
CA ASN A 85 -10.94 -0.87 4.23
C ASN A 85 -12.20 -1.28 3.46
N LYS A 86 -12.56 -0.56 2.40
CA LYS A 86 -13.82 -0.79 1.67
C LYS A 86 -13.75 -1.98 0.73
N VAL A 87 -12.65 -2.11 -0.01
CA VAL A 87 -12.51 -3.15 -1.04
C VAL A 87 -11.91 -4.41 -0.42
N ILE A 88 -10.79 -4.28 0.30
CA ILE A 88 -10.08 -5.48 0.78
C ILE A 88 -10.79 -6.10 1.99
N LEU A 89 -11.09 -5.30 3.03
CA LEU A 89 -11.63 -5.83 4.28
C LEU A 89 -13.16 -6.01 4.26
N GLN A 90 -13.91 -5.02 3.77
CA GLN A 90 -15.39 -5.06 3.79
C GLN A 90 -15.97 -5.90 2.65
N THR A 91 -15.57 -5.63 1.41
CA THR A 91 -16.10 -6.37 0.24
C THR A 91 -15.52 -7.78 0.18
N GLY A 92 -14.28 -7.96 0.64
CA GLY A 92 -13.54 -9.21 0.59
C GLY A 92 -12.96 -9.46 -0.81
N VAL A 93 -11.66 -9.77 -0.87
CA VAL A 93 -11.01 -10.13 -2.13
C VAL A 93 -11.12 -11.64 -2.33
N GLN A 94 -12.18 -12.11 -2.99
CA GLN A 94 -12.43 -13.55 -3.19
C GLN A 94 -12.84 -14.32 -1.92
N GLY A 95 -13.12 -13.62 -0.82
CA GLY A 95 -13.57 -14.19 0.45
C GLY A 95 -13.35 -13.22 1.60
N LYS A 96 -13.73 -13.64 2.81
CA LYS A 96 -13.52 -12.85 4.04
C LYS A 96 -12.03 -12.87 4.41
N VAL A 97 -11.45 -11.69 4.64
CA VAL A 97 -10.06 -11.57 5.10
C VAL A 97 -10.03 -11.86 6.60
N GLU A 98 -9.34 -12.92 7.02
CA GLU A 98 -9.15 -13.24 8.44
C GLU A 98 -7.97 -12.46 9.03
N GLN A 99 -6.85 -12.46 8.31
CA GLN A 99 -5.63 -11.80 8.73
C GLN A 99 -4.97 -11.09 7.55
N TYR A 100 -4.23 -10.03 7.86
CA TYR A 100 -3.46 -9.32 6.88
C TYR A 100 -2.19 -8.73 7.48
N TYR A 101 -1.18 -8.55 6.64
CA TYR A 101 0.02 -7.81 6.97
C TYR A 101 0.27 -6.76 5.88
N VAL A 102 0.54 -5.52 6.28
CA VAL A 102 0.82 -4.41 5.36
C VAL A 102 2.17 -3.77 5.71
N LYS A 103 3.07 -3.73 4.73
CA LYS A 103 4.33 -2.97 4.80
C LYS A 103 4.26 -1.78 3.84
N LYS A 104 4.45 -0.59 4.37
CA LYS A 104 4.68 0.63 3.58
C LYS A 104 6.17 0.83 3.35
N GLU A 105 6.57 0.97 2.09
CA GLU A 105 7.93 1.22 1.65
C GLU A 105 7.99 2.51 0.84
N TYR A 106 9.02 3.31 1.04
CA TYR A 106 9.24 4.52 0.26
C TYR A 106 10.39 4.25 -0.70
N GLN A 107 10.13 4.31 -2.00
CA GLN A 107 11.20 4.27 -2.98
C GLN A 107 11.89 5.64 -3.08
N MET A 108 12.99 5.71 -3.83
CA MET A 108 13.78 6.94 -4.03
C MET A 108 12.99 8.13 -4.63
N ARG A 109 11.72 7.93 -5.02
CA ARG A 109 10.85 8.93 -5.64
C ARG A 109 9.77 9.50 -4.71
N VAL A 110 9.85 9.27 -3.38
CA VAL A 110 8.86 9.73 -2.38
C VAL A 110 7.47 9.05 -2.51
N GLU A 111 7.25 8.36 -3.62
CA GLU A 111 6.12 7.48 -3.87
C GLU A 111 6.13 6.27 -2.93
N PRO A 112 5.07 6.09 -2.13
CA PRO A 112 4.95 4.93 -1.25
C PRO A 112 4.41 3.72 -2.02
N HIS A 113 5.01 2.56 -1.75
CA HIS A 113 4.55 1.25 -2.15
C HIS A 113 3.98 0.54 -0.93
N TYR A 114 2.85 -0.13 -1.12
CA TYR A 114 2.26 -0.99 -0.09
C TYR A 114 2.37 -2.44 -0.52
N HIS A 115 3.11 -3.23 0.25
CA HIS A 115 3.16 -4.67 0.13
C HIS A 115 2.22 -5.29 1.14
N ILE A 116 1.31 -6.14 0.67
CA ILE A 116 0.20 -6.68 1.45
C ILE A 116 0.24 -8.20 1.36
N LEU A 117 0.17 -8.88 2.50
CA LEU A 117 -0.13 -10.30 2.61
C LEU A 117 -1.55 -10.45 3.15
N LEU A 118 -2.36 -11.31 2.54
CA LEU A 118 -3.73 -11.57 2.94
C LEU A 118 -3.93 -13.07 3.21
N TRP A 119 -4.60 -13.39 4.32
CA TRP A 119 -5.12 -14.71 4.63
C TRP A 119 -6.64 -14.66 4.56
N ILE A 120 -7.21 -15.48 3.67
CA ILE A 120 -8.63 -15.43 3.32
C ILE A 120 -9.30 -16.72 3.77
N GLU A 121 -10.39 -16.57 4.50
CA GLU A 121 -11.18 -17.67 5.04
C GLU A 121 -11.70 -18.56 3.90
N ASN A 122 -11.55 -19.88 4.04
CA ASN A 122 -12.06 -20.85 3.09
C ASN A 122 -11.60 -20.62 1.63
N ALA A 123 -10.46 -19.94 1.42
CA ALA A 123 -9.83 -19.89 0.11
C ALA A 123 -9.51 -21.31 -0.31
N ARG A 124 -10.38 -21.87 -1.16
CA ARG A 124 -10.31 -23.22 -1.70
C ARG A 124 -9.03 -23.31 -2.50
N TYR A 125 -7.91 -23.62 -1.85
CA TYR A 125 -6.65 -24.18 -2.34
C TYR A 125 -5.54 -23.87 -1.32
N ARG A 126 -5.44 -24.68 -0.27
CA ARG A 126 -4.16 -24.98 0.38
C ARG A 126 -3.24 -25.65 -0.66
N SER A 127 -2.63 -24.88 -1.58
CA SER A 127 -1.37 -25.24 -2.30
C SER A 127 -0.99 -24.40 -3.53
N SER A 128 -1.85 -23.57 -4.15
CA SER A 128 -1.44 -22.89 -5.41
C SER A 128 -1.16 -21.39 -5.23
N ARG A 129 0.11 -20.99 -5.33
CA ARG A 129 0.53 -19.58 -5.42
C ARG A 129 -0.20 -18.89 -6.57
N ARG A 130 -1.03 -17.88 -6.28
CA ARG A 130 -1.53 -16.94 -7.28
C ARG A 130 -1.07 -15.53 -6.90
N SER A 131 -0.13 -14.99 -7.67
CA SER A 131 0.21 -13.57 -7.64
C SER A 131 -0.84 -12.83 -8.47
N LEU A 132 -1.75 -12.08 -7.83
CA LEU A 132 -2.62 -11.16 -8.55
C LEU A 132 -1.96 -9.78 -8.58
N PHE A 133 -1.58 -9.34 -9.77
CA PHE A 133 -1.20 -7.95 -10.01
C PHE A 133 -2.44 -7.17 -10.41
N PHE A 134 -2.91 -6.26 -9.54
CA PHE A 134 -3.92 -5.28 -9.92
C PHE A 134 -3.22 -4.02 -10.44
N HIS A 135 -3.32 -3.78 -11.74
CA HIS A 135 -3.14 -2.46 -12.33
C HIS A 135 -4.52 -1.83 -12.46
N THR A 136 -4.83 -0.84 -11.62
CA THR A 136 -5.98 0.03 -11.87
C THR A 136 -5.56 0.99 -12.98
N ARG A 137 -6.19 0.86 -14.17
CA ARG A 137 -6.04 1.78 -15.30
C ARG A 137 -6.70 3.12 -15.00
#